data_AF-A0AAU8ERM5-F1
#
_entry.id   AF-A0AAU8ERM5-F1
#
_cell.length_a   1.000
_cell.length_b   1.000
_cell.length_c   1.000
_cell.angle_alpha   90.00
_cell.angle_beta   90.00
_cell.angle_gamma   90.00
#
_symmetry.space_group_name_H-M   'P 1'
#
loop_
_entity.id
_entity.type
_entity.pdbx_description
1 polymer ?
#
loop_
_entity_poly.entity_id
_entity_poly.type
_entity_poly.pdbx_seq_one_letter_code
_entity_poly.pdbx_strand_id
1 'polypeptide(L)'
;MAAPALADAPGAARAADTTPVSQTPPVNQTHSRLIYFSSASENTRRFIGKLGADAARIPLHAKDAPLVACEPFVLVVPTYGGTGGEGSVPKQVIRFLNNPENRRLIRGVIGAGNTNFGDNYCMAGDIIAAKCKVPHLYRFELMGTPEDVSRVQEGLEEFWTRLSQTQK
;
A
#
# COMPACT_ATOMS: atom_id res chain seq x y z
N MET A 1 -72.00 -38.03 25.41
CA MET A 1 -71.59 -36.64 25.15
C MET A 1 -70.11 -36.62 24.84
N ALA A 2 -69.73 -35.97 23.73
CA ALA A 2 -68.39 -35.59 23.27
C ALA A 2 -67.33 -36.70 23.04
N ALA A 3 -67.13 -37.03 21.76
CA ALA A 3 -65.82 -37.29 21.14
C ALA A 3 -65.13 -35.92 20.82
N PRO A 4 -63.98 -35.80 20.12
CA PRO A 4 -62.75 -36.61 20.03
C PRO A 4 -61.43 -35.76 20.11
N ALA A 5 -60.29 -36.46 20.08
CA ALA A 5 -59.03 -36.23 19.32
C ALA A 5 -58.24 -34.90 19.28
N LEU A 6 -56.95 -35.08 18.92
CA LEU A 6 -55.86 -34.17 18.53
C LEU A 6 -55.02 -33.58 19.69
N ALA A 7 -53.69 -33.55 19.67
CA ALA A 7 -52.78 -33.56 18.52
C ALA A 7 -51.37 -34.07 18.87
N ASP A 8 -50.72 -34.56 17.80
CA ASP A 8 -49.29 -34.76 17.57
C ASP A 8 -48.42 -33.57 18.04
N ALA A 9 -47.25 -33.86 18.60
CA ALA A 9 -46.22 -32.84 18.91
C ALA A 9 -44.98 -33.09 18.03
N PRO A 10 -44.47 -32.08 17.30
CA PRO A 10 -43.44 -32.26 16.29
C PRO A 10 -42.01 -32.14 16.83
N GLY A 11 -41.10 -32.85 16.18
CA GLY A 11 -39.80 -32.33 15.72
C GLY A 11 -38.79 -31.86 16.76
N ALA A 12 -37.88 -32.76 17.17
CA ALA A 12 -36.57 -32.35 17.66
C ALA A 12 -35.79 -31.68 16.53
N ALA A 13 -35.82 -30.34 16.50
CA ALA A 13 -35.02 -29.53 15.60
C ALA A 13 -33.53 -29.78 15.88
N ARG A 14 -32.81 -30.17 14.83
CA ARG A 14 -31.34 -30.32 14.84
C ARG A 14 -30.74 -28.96 15.19
N ALA A 15 -29.88 -28.93 16.20
CA ALA A 15 -29.03 -27.77 16.48
C ALA A 15 -28.20 -27.48 15.23
N ALA A 16 -28.47 -26.34 14.59
CA ALA A 16 -27.66 -25.83 13.52
C ALA A 16 -26.29 -25.48 14.08
N ASP A 17 -25.29 -26.26 13.66
CA ASP A 17 -23.88 -26.02 13.87
C ASP A 17 -23.53 -24.66 13.24
N THR A 18 -23.60 -23.60 14.04
CA THR A 18 -23.34 -22.24 13.58
C THR A 18 -21.86 -21.98 13.85
N THR A 19 -21.01 -22.42 12.93
CA THR A 19 -19.60 -22.07 12.91
C THR A 19 -19.49 -20.53 12.86
N PRO A 20 -18.72 -19.88 13.75
CA PRO A 20 -18.57 -18.43 13.68
C PRO A 20 -17.74 -18.07 12.45
N VAL A 21 -18.39 -17.44 11.46
CA VAL A 21 -17.70 -16.77 10.35
C VAL A 21 -16.84 -15.68 10.97
N SER A 22 -15.53 -15.88 11.02
CA SER A 22 -14.56 -14.88 11.46
C SER A 22 -14.61 -13.70 10.50
N GLN A 23 -15.30 -12.64 10.89
CA GLN A 23 -15.38 -11.41 10.10
C GLN A 23 -13.99 -10.77 10.06
N THR A 24 -13.34 -10.83 8.90
CA THR A 24 -12.12 -10.07 8.65
C THR A 24 -12.48 -8.58 8.73
N PRO A 25 -11.73 -7.75 9.48
CA PRO A 25 -12.01 -6.32 9.55
C PRO A 25 -12.01 -5.71 8.13
N PRO A 26 -12.82 -4.67 7.86
CA PRO A 26 -12.92 -4.07 6.54
C PRO A 26 -11.53 -3.57 6.09
N VAL A 27 -11.11 -4.04 4.91
CA VAL A 27 -9.85 -3.64 4.26
C VAL A 27 -10.16 -2.79 3.02
N ASN A 28 -9.30 -1.82 2.74
CA ASN A 28 -9.38 -1.02 1.52
C ASN A 28 -8.51 -1.68 0.45
N GLN A 29 -9.13 -2.36 -0.52
CA GLN A 29 -8.41 -2.98 -1.64
C GLN A 29 -8.10 -1.95 -2.73
N THR A 30 -6.98 -2.12 -3.43
CA THR A 30 -6.60 -1.28 -4.58
C THR A 30 -5.95 -2.09 -5.68
N HIS A 31 -6.25 -1.70 -6.92
CA HIS A 31 -5.63 -2.19 -8.16
C HIS A 31 -4.66 -1.16 -8.76
N SER A 32 -4.40 -0.05 -8.07
CA SER A 32 -3.53 1.01 -8.58
C SER A 32 -2.08 0.53 -8.66
N ARG A 33 -1.45 0.75 -9.81
CA ARG A 33 -0.03 0.39 -10.05
C ARG A 33 0.94 1.36 -9.38
N LEU A 34 0.45 2.46 -8.83
CA LEU A 34 1.20 3.41 -8.02
C LEU A 34 0.57 3.48 -6.62
N ILE A 35 1.37 3.24 -5.59
CA ILE A 35 0.95 3.37 -4.20
C ILE A 35 1.89 4.36 -3.52
N TYR A 36 1.38 5.23 -2.67
CA TYR A 36 2.20 6.23 -2.00
C TYR A 36 1.82 6.43 -0.54
N PHE A 37 2.76 6.94 0.24
CA PHE A 37 2.48 7.50 1.55
C PHE A 37 2.74 9.01 1.53
N SER A 38 1.95 9.77 2.30
CA SER A 38 2.20 11.19 2.52
C SER A 38 1.70 11.61 3.90
N SER A 39 2.53 12.32 4.66
CA SER A 39 2.17 12.98 5.93
C SER A 39 1.17 14.12 5.74
N ALA A 40 0.80 14.74 6.86
CA ALA A 40 0.00 15.97 6.93
C ALA A 40 0.58 17.17 6.14
N SER A 41 1.89 17.20 5.86
CA SER A 41 2.49 18.23 4.98
C SER A 41 2.13 18.06 3.50
N GLU A 42 1.68 16.86 3.11
CA GLU A 42 1.15 16.54 1.78
C GLU A 42 2.12 16.72 0.60
N ASN A 43 3.43 16.86 0.83
CA ASN A 43 4.41 17.06 -0.25
C ASN A 43 4.39 15.92 -1.29
N THR A 44 4.44 14.66 -0.84
CA THR A 44 4.36 13.50 -1.73
C THR A 44 3.00 13.41 -2.41
N ARG A 45 1.90 13.73 -1.71
CA ARG A 45 0.56 13.81 -2.33
C ARG A 45 0.53 14.83 -3.47
N ARG A 46 1.12 16.01 -3.29
CA ARG A 46 1.22 17.05 -4.34
C ARG A 46 2.04 16.56 -5.53
N PHE A 47 3.15 15.86 -5.30
CA PHE A 47 3.93 15.25 -6.37
C PHE A 47 3.10 14.25 -7.18
N ILE A 48 2.44 13.31 -6.49
CA ILE A 48 1.57 12.31 -7.12
C ILE A 48 0.47 12.95 -7.95
N GLY A 49 -0.15 14.02 -7.45
CA GLY A 49 -1.18 14.77 -8.19
C GLY A 49 -0.70 15.37 -9.51
N LYS A 50 0.60 15.69 -9.64
CA LYS A 50 1.20 16.19 -10.88
C LYS A 50 1.45 15.09 -11.91
N LEU A 51 1.57 13.83 -11.47
CA LEU A 51 1.82 12.69 -12.38
C LEU A 51 0.60 12.34 -13.23
N GLY A 52 -0.62 12.72 -12.82
CA GLY A 52 -1.85 12.39 -13.54
C GLY A 52 -2.18 10.89 -13.60
N ALA A 53 -1.49 10.06 -12.82
CA ALA A 53 -1.68 8.61 -12.77
C ALA A 53 -2.64 8.21 -11.64
N ASP A 54 -3.38 7.11 -11.84
CA ASP A 54 -4.15 6.50 -10.75
C ASP A 54 -3.22 6.00 -9.65
N ALA A 55 -3.48 6.42 -8.42
CA ALA A 55 -2.62 6.15 -7.29
C ALA A 55 -3.38 5.99 -5.98
N ALA A 56 -3.04 4.94 -5.22
CA ALA A 56 -3.63 4.69 -3.92
C ALA A 56 -2.77 5.22 -2.77
N ARG A 57 -3.41 5.84 -1.79
CA ARG A 57 -2.74 6.40 -0.60
C ARG A 57 -2.76 5.39 0.54
N ILE A 58 -1.59 5.08 1.10
CA ILE A 58 -1.47 4.39 2.38
C ILE A 58 -2.08 5.31 3.46
N PRO A 59 -3.03 4.81 4.28
CA PRO A 59 -3.72 5.63 5.27
C PRO A 59 -2.78 6.30 6.26
N LEU A 60 -3.12 7.52 6.66
CA LEU A 60 -2.31 8.31 7.58
C LEU A 60 -2.43 7.78 9.02
N HIS A 61 -3.64 7.42 9.44
CA HIS A 61 -3.90 7.02 10.82
C HIS A 61 -4.08 5.50 10.94
N ALA A 62 -3.57 4.94 12.03
CA ALA A 62 -3.62 3.50 12.27
C ALA A 62 -5.04 2.92 12.45
N LYS A 63 -6.01 3.79 12.78
CA LYS A 63 -7.44 3.47 12.92
C LYS A 63 -8.17 3.35 11.58
N ASP A 64 -7.61 3.92 10.52
CA ASP A 64 -8.21 3.88 9.19
C ASP A 64 -8.04 2.46 8.63
N ALA A 65 -9.01 2.03 7.80
CA ALA A 65 -8.98 0.71 7.19
C ALA A 65 -7.66 0.51 6.39
N PRO A 66 -6.92 -0.59 6.63
CA PRO A 66 -5.62 -0.80 6.01
C PRO A 66 -5.76 -0.99 4.50
N LEU A 67 -4.78 -0.48 3.76
CA LEU A 67 -4.69 -0.66 2.30
C LEU A 67 -4.12 -2.04 1.96
N VAL A 68 -4.76 -2.74 1.04
CA VAL A 68 -4.32 -4.03 0.49
C VAL A 68 -4.17 -3.91 -1.02
N ALA A 69 -2.97 -4.19 -1.52
CA ALA A 69 -2.70 -4.21 -2.96
C ALA A 69 -3.19 -5.52 -3.58
N CYS A 70 -3.89 -5.42 -4.70
CA CYS A 70 -4.35 -6.56 -5.49
C CYS A 70 -3.51 -6.77 -6.76
N GLU A 71 -2.70 -5.78 -7.15
CA GLU A 71 -1.88 -5.79 -8.37
C GLU A 71 -0.43 -5.35 -8.12
N PRO A 72 0.52 -5.70 -9.01
CA PRO A 72 1.89 -5.21 -8.91
C PRO A 72 1.96 -3.68 -8.92
N PHE A 73 2.76 -3.10 -8.02
CA PHE A 73 2.84 -1.66 -7.86
C PHE A 73 4.26 -1.13 -7.67
N VAL A 74 4.45 0.16 -7.97
CA VAL A 74 5.60 0.97 -7.53
C VAL A 74 5.21 1.78 -6.31
N LEU A 75 6.09 1.83 -5.31
CA LEU A 75 5.87 2.56 -4.05
C LEU A 75 6.56 3.93 -4.09
N VAL A 76 5.84 5.01 -3.77
CA VAL A 76 6.43 6.35 -3.58
C VAL A 76 6.40 6.72 -2.10
N VAL A 77 7.56 7.04 -1.52
CA VAL A 77 7.71 7.16 -0.07
C VAL A 77 8.55 8.38 0.34
N PRO A 78 8.06 9.23 1.26
CA PRO A 78 8.91 10.25 1.89
C PRO A 78 9.87 9.62 2.90
N THR A 79 11.03 10.23 3.04
CA THR A 79 12.02 9.89 4.06
C THR A 79 11.81 10.74 5.31
N TYR A 80 11.76 10.09 6.47
CA TYR A 80 11.79 10.74 7.78
C TYR A 80 13.08 10.40 8.54
N GLY A 81 13.10 10.63 9.85
CA GLY A 81 14.26 10.37 10.69
C GLY A 81 15.35 11.45 10.58
N GLY A 82 16.37 11.30 11.43
CA GLY A 82 17.55 12.17 11.49
C GLY A 82 18.83 11.42 11.09
N THR A 83 19.98 11.96 11.50
CA THR A 83 21.30 11.36 11.27
C THR A 83 21.37 9.90 11.76
N GLY A 84 21.76 8.98 10.88
CA GLY A 84 21.94 7.56 11.20
C GLY A 84 20.90 6.59 10.62
N GLY A 85 19.92 7.08 9.86
CA GLY A 85 18.97 6.27 9.08
C GLY A 85 17.86 5.56 9.88
N GLU A 86 17.94 5.57 11.21
CA GLU A 86 16.89 5.03 12.07
C GLU A 86 15.61 5.88 11.93
N GLY A 87 14.47 5.20 11.75
CA GLY A 87 13.19 5.86 11.55
C GLY A 87 13.00 6.49 10.16
N SER A 88 13.88 6.19 9.19
CA SER A 88 13.74 6.75 7.84
C SER A 88 12.48 6.34 7.10
N VAL A 89 12.05 5.09 7.29
CA VAL A 89 10.81 4.60 6.68
C VAL A 89 9.61 4.92 7.58
N PRO A 90 8.55 5.59 7.07
CA PRO A 90 7.34 5.87 7.85
C PRO A 90 6.72 4.58 8.42
N LYS A 91 6.26 4.61 9.67
CA LYS A 91 5.66 3.44 10.34
C LYS A 91 4.46 2.86 9.58
N GLN A 92 3.69 3.70 8.90
CA GLN A 92 2.57 3.29 8.05
C GLN A 92 3.04 2.45 6.86
N VAL A 93 4.16 2.84 6.24
CA VAL A 93 4.79 2.10 5.14
C VAL A 93 5.37 0.78 5.65
N ILE A 94 6.00 0.78 6.83
CA ILE A 94 6.46 -0.46 7.47
C ILE A 94 5.28 -1.41 7.71
N ARG A 95 4.17 -0.93 8.28
CA ARG A 95 2.96 -1.75 8.50
C ARG A 95 2.40 -2.28 7.18
N PHE A 96 2.30 -1.43 6.16
CA PHE A 96 1.82 -1.81 4.83
C PHE A 96 2.68 -2.91 4.19
N LEU A 97 4.02 -2.77 4.24
CA LEU A 97 4.96 -3.76 3.71
C LEU A 97 5.17 -4.96 4.63
N ASN A 98 4.74 -4.93 5.90
CA ASN A 98 4.75 -6.09 6.78
C ASN A 98 3.65 -7.09 6.46
N ASN A 99 2.61 -6.69 5.71
CA ASN A 99 1.69 -7.63 5.09
C ASN A 99 2.40 -8.35 3.92
N PRO A 100 2.57 -9.69 3.97
CA PRO A 100 3.21 -10.45 2.90
C PRO A 100 2.51 -10.31 1.54
N GLU A 101 1.18 -10.16 1.53
CA GLU A 101 0.40 -9.99 0.30
C GLU A 101 0.72 -8.67 -0.42
N ASN A 102 0.94 -7.60 0.34
CA ASN A 102 1.40 -6.34 -0.23
C ASN A 102 2.87 -6.44 -0.64
N ARG A 103 3.71 -7.04 0.21
CA ARG A 103 5.16 -7.14 -0.04
C ARG A 103 5.48 -7.93 -1.31
N ARG A 104 4.75 -8.99 -1.63
CA ARG A 104 5.00 -9.78 -2.86
C ARG A 104 4.66 -9.02 -4.15
N LEU A 105 3.89 -7.93 -4.06
CA LEU A 105 3.41 -7.15 -5.20
C LEU A 105 4.25 -5.90 -5.48
N ILE A 106 5.14 -5.47 -4.58
CA ILE A 106 6.04 -4.35 -4.87
C ILE A 106 6.99 -4.71 -6.03
N ARG A 107 7.21 -3.77 -6.95
CA ARG A 107 8.09 -3.92 -8.11
C ARG A 107 9.24 -2.92 -8.14
N GLY A 108 9.09 -1.79 -7.46
CA GLY A 108 10.11 -0.75 -7.34
C GLY A 108 9.71 0.28 -6.30
N VAL A 109 10.66 1.13 -5.92
CA VAL A 109 10.43 2.22 -4.98
C VAL A 109 11.01 3.52 -5.51
N ILE A 110 10.29 4.63 -5.28
CA ILE A 110 10.73 6.00 -5.55
C ILE A 110 10.82 6.73 -4.20
N GLY A 111 11.99 7.27 -3.89
CA GLY A 111 12.24 8.02 -2.67
C GLY A 111 11.97 9.51 -2.83
N ALA A 112 11.22 10.10 -1.90
CA ALA A 112 11.12 11.54 -1.72
C ALA A 112 11.91 11.98 -0.48
N GLY A 113 12.60 13.11 -0.57
CA GLY A 113 13.45 13.58 0.52
C GLY A 113 13.74 15.07 0.43
N ASN A 114 14.85 15.47 1.07
CA ASN A 114 15.42 16.79 0.99
C ASN A 114 16.95 16.63 1.04
N THR A 115 17.65 17.24 0.10
CA THR A 115 19.11 17.12 -0.09
C THR A 115 19.90 17.72 1.07
N ASN A 116 19.27 18.59 1.89
CA ASN A 116 19.86 19.10 3.14
C ASN A 116 20.20 17.98 4.14
N PHE A 117 19.70 16.76 3.94
CA PHE A 117 20.01 15.59 4.77
C PHE A 117 21.24 14.79 4.29
N GLY A 118 21.94 15.25 3.25
CA GLY A 118 23.20 14.67 2.78
C GLY A 118 23.06 13.19 2.46
N ASP A 119 23.88 12.36 3.11
CA ASP A 119 23.89 10.90 2.94
C ASP A 119 22.54 10.23 3.26
N ASN A 120 21.66 10.89 4.02
CA ASN A 120 20.31 10.40 4.32
C ASN A 120 19.25 10.83 3.30
N TYR A 121 19.64 11.53 2.23
CA TYR A 121 18.73 11.93 1.16
C TYR A 121 18.06 10.70 0.52
N CYS A 122 16.73 10.64 0.64
CA CYS A 122 15.90 9.53 0.14
C CYS A 122 16.24 8.15 0.72
N MET A 123 16.83 8.09 1.92
CA MET A 123 17.23 6.85 2.61
C MET A 123 16.09 5.83 2.75
N ALA A 124 14.83 6.27 2.88
CA ALA A 124 13.70 5.35 2.94
C ALA A 124 13.57 4.48 1.69
N GLY A 125 13.87 5.04 0.51
CA GLY A 125 13.87 4.30 -0.75
C GLY A 125 14.95 3.22 -0.76
N ASP A 126 16.16 3.55 -0.30
CA ASP A 126 17.29 2.61 -0.24
C ASP A 126 17.04 1.45 0.72
N ILE A 127 16.50 1.75 1.92
CA ILE A 127 16.14 0.72 2.90
C ILE A 127 15.07 -0.23 2.33
N ILE A 128 14.04 0.29 1.67
CA ILE A 128 12.98 -0.53 1.09
C ILE A 128 13.49 -1.35 -0.09
N ALA A 129 14.27 -0.74 -0.98
CA ALA A 129 14.87 -1.41 -2.14
C ALA A 129 15.70 -2.62 -1.70
N ALA A 130 16.60 -2.42 -0.74
CA ALA A 130 17.44 -3.49 -0.19
C ALA A 130 16.61 -4.59 0.49
N LYS A 131 15.64 -4.22 1.35
CA LYS A 131 14.85 -5.18 2.13
C LYS A 131 13.88 -5.99 1.28
N CYS A 132 13.26 -5.35 0.28
CA CYS A 132 12.27 -5.98 -0.60
C CYS A 132 12.88 -6.53 -1.89
N LYS A 133 14.19 -6.34 -2.13
CA LYS A 133 14.91 -6.77 -3.33
C LYS A 133 14.28 -6.22 -4.62
N VAL A 134 13.94 -4.95 -4.60
CA VAL A 134 13.36 -4.21 -5.74
C VAL A 134 14.23 -3.00 -6.08
N PRO A 135 14.24 -2.52 -7.34
CA PRO A 135 15.00 -1.33 -7.72
C PRO A 135 14.50 -0.05 -7.01
N HIS A 136 15.45 0.82 -6.66
CA HIS A 136 15.18 2.22 -6.33
C HIS A 136 15.16 3.01 -7.64
N LEU A 137 13.95 3.28 -8.16
CA LEU A 137 13.72 3.75 -9.52
C LEU A 137 14.07 5.23 -9.70
N TYR A 138 13.78 6.08 -8.71
CA TYR A 138 14.01 7.52 -8.80
C TYR A 138 14.08 8.17 -7.41
N ARG A 139 14.70 9.34 -7.32
CA ARG A 139 14.77 10.19 -6.11
C ARG A 139 14.36 11.61 -6.47
N PHE A 140 13.53 12.24 -5.64
CA PHE A 140 13.16 13.65 -5.81
C PHE A 140 13.04 14.41 -4.48
N GLU A 141 13.02 15.74 -4.56
CA GLU A 141 12.92 16.60 -3.39
C GLU A 141 11.50 17.13 -3.14
N LEU A 142 11.08 17.11 -1.88
CA LEU A 142 9.83 17.72 -1.40
C LEU A 142 8.61 17.30 -2.25
N MET A 143 8.11 18.21 -3.09
CA MET A 143 6.93 18.02 -3.94
C MET A 143 7.27 17.81 -5.43
N GLY A 144 8.55 17.63 -5.73
CA GLY A 144 9.13 17.45 -7.06
C GLY A 144 9.04 18.68 -7.96
N THR A 145 10.02 18.79 -8.86
CA THR A 145 10.04 19.78 -9.95
C THR A 145 9.24 19.27 -11.16
N PRO A 146 8.97 20.11 -12.17
CA PRO A 146 8.43 19.65 -13.45
C PRO A 146 9.30 18.57 -14.12
N GLU A 147 10.62 18.69 -14.03
CA GLU A 147 11.56 17.72 -14.58
C GLU A 147 11.47 16.36 -13.85
N ASP A 148 11.27 16.37 -12.53
CA ASP A 148 11.01 15.14 -11.76
C ASP A 148 9.72 14.46 -12.23
N VAL A 149 8.68 15.24 -12.51
CA VAL A 149 7.39 14.72 -13.00
C VAL A 149 7.59 14.04 -14.35
N SER A 150 8.23 14.72 -15.32
CA SER A 150 8.49 14.15 -16.65
C SER A 150 9.32 12.87 -16.57
N ARG A 151 10.42 12.89 -15.81
CA ARG A 151 11.30 11.71 -15.66
C ARG A 151 10.61 10.52 -15.00
N VAL A 152 9.76 10.77 -13.99
CA VAL A 152 9.02 9.69 -13.32
C VAL A 152 7.92 9.14 -14.23
N GLN A 153 7.22 9.97 -15.00
CA GLN A 153 6.23 9.50 -15.97
C GLN A 153 6.86 8.60 -17.03
N GLU A 154 7.92 9.08 -17.70
CA GLU A 154 8.67 8.33 -18.70
C GLU A 154 9.25 7.04 -18.12
N GLY A 155 9.91 7.14 -16.96
CA GLY A 155 10.53 5.99 -16.30
C GLY A 155 9.52 4.92 -15.86
N LEU A 156 8.33 5.31 -15.40
CA LEU A 156 7.27 4.36 -15.05
C LEU A 156 6.72 3.66 -16.30
N GLU A 157 6.50 4.38 -17.40
CA GLU A 157 6.03 3.79 -18.66
C GLU A 157 7.02 2.74 -19.20
N GLU A 158 8.31 3.08 -19.26
CA GLU A 158 9.36 2.16 -19.69
C GLU A 158 9.45 0.94 -18.76
N PHE A 159 9.37 1.17 -17.45
CA PHE A 159 9.44 0.13 -16.43
C PHE A 159 8.32 -0.90 -16.58
N TRP A 160 7.07 -0.44 -16.73
CA TRP A 160 5.92 -1.32 -16.92
C TRP A 160 5.94 -2.04 -18.26
N THR A 161 6.40 -1.38 -19.32
CA THR A 161 6.57 -1.98 -20.64
C THR A 161 7.56 -3.15 -20.57
N ARG A 162 8.74 -2.94 -19.97
CA ARG A 162 9.76 -3.99 -19.82
C ARG A 162 9.29 -5.15 -18.95
N LEU A 163 8.61 -4.87 -17.84
CA LEU A 163 8.04 -5.90 -16.97
C LEU A 163 7.01 -6.78 -17.70
N SER A 164 6.17 -6.18 -18.54
CA SER A 164 5.16 -6.92 -19.32
C SER A 164 5.79 -7.86 -20.37
N GLN A 165 6.97 -7.52 -20.88
CA GLN A 165 7.71 -8.34 -21.83
C GLN A 165 8.45 -9.49 -21.13
N THR A 166 8.96 -9.25 -19.92
CA THR A 166 9.71 -10.27 -19.15
C THR A 166 8.79 -11.32 -18.52
N GLN A 167 7.49 -11.02 -18.39
CA GLN A 167 6.47 -11.93 -17.85
C GLN A 167 5.76 -12.80 -18.90
N LYS A 168 6.11 -12.65 -20.18
CA LYS A 168 5.68 -13.55 -21.26
C LYS A 168 6.69 -14.68 -21.43
#